data_AF-A0A6P0Q258-F1
#
_entry.id   AF-A0A6P0Q258-F1
#
_cell.length_a   1.000
_cell.length_b   1.000
_cell.length_c   1.000
_cell.angle_alpha   90.00
_cell.angle_beta   90.00
_cell.angle_gamma   90.00
#
_symmetry.space_group_name_H-M   'P 1'
#
loop_
_entity.id
_entity.type
_entity.pdbx_description
1 polymer ?
#
loop_
_entity_poly.entity_id
_entity_poly.type
_entity_poly.pdbx_seq_one_letter_code
_entity_poly.pdbx_strand_id
1 'polypeptide(L)'
;MPENHTLNGHSPTHTIPDQGRYEELLTQETTPQPRNDQPLQGHEWSYATKELLDTLPQVWTRGLLYFLMVFIGIALPWAIFAQVDETGKARGRLEPTGETIKLDAPVAGTVAAIKVKEGELVTAGQTLLELESELVSTELQQEQKKLEGQQNRLNQLEVLKNQLILALRTQEQQNQAQELEKQAQVEQARQNLEAFKFAYSLQKEELLAQIDQARQAIESSKVAYELETIRLESAQEKIPRYQNAYKEGVLSKERFLDVQ
;
A
#
# COMPACT_ATOMS: atom_id res chain seq x y z
N MET A 1 -29.83 33.00 -63.29
CA MET A 1 -30.76 32.30 -64.19
C MET A 1 -31.80 31.56 -63.35
N PRO A 2 -33.04 32.05 -63.29
CA PRO A 2 -34.19 31.23 -62.97
C PRO A 2 -35.21 31.28 -64.12
N GLU A 3 -35.62 30.11 -64.61
CA GLU A 3 -36.68 29.88 -65.60
C GLU A 3 -37.70 28.93 -64.95
N ASN A 4 -39.01 28.97 -65.18
CA ASN A 4 -39.89 29.91 -65.86
C ASN A 4 -41.33 29.55 -65.39
N HIS A 5 -42.22 30.53 -65.40
CA HIS A 5 -43.65 30.37 -65.11
C HIS A 5 -44.38 29.59 -66.22
N THR A 6 -45.45 28.86 -65.87
CA THR A 6 -46.67 28.84 -66.69
C THR A 6 -47.94 28.68 -65.85
N LEU A 7 -48.77 29.73 -65.92
CA LEU A 7 -50.21 29.71 -65.65
C LEU A 7 -50.92 28.97 -66.79
N ASN A 8 -52.01 28.26 -66.50
CA ASN A 8 -53.04 28.02 -67.51
C ASN A 8 -54.41 27.80 -66.86
N GLY A 9 -55.26 28.83 -66.95
CA GLY A 9 -56.70 28.72 -66.78
C GLY A 9 -57.36 28.55 -68.14
N HIS A 10 -58.32 27.63 -68.24
CA HIS A 10 -59.24 27.49 -69.36
C HIS A 10 -60.64 27.16 -68.79
N SER A 11 -61.55 28.13 -68.83
CA SER A 11 -62.98 27.90 -69.14
C SER A 11 -63.12 28.09 -70.66
N PRO A 12 -64.22 27.72 -71.37
CA PRO A 12 -65.58 27.41 -70.92
C PRO A 12 -66.15 26.14 -71.59
N THR A 13 -67.41 25.76 -71.33
CA THR A 13 -68.39 25.43 -72.39
C THR A 13 -69.77 25.23 -71.76
N HIS A 14 -70.71 25.91 -72.39
CA HIS A 14 -72.13 26.07 -72.10
C HIS A 14 -72.87 25.34 -73.21
N THR A 15 -73.84 24.46 -72.91
CA THR A 15 -74.82 24.00 -73.92
C THR A 15 -76.12 23.46 -73.26
N ILE A 16 -77.16 24.29 -73.15
CA ILE A 16 -78.43 24.41 -73.94
C ILE A 16 -79.60 23.55 -73.36
N PRO A 17 -80.88 23.78 -73.73
CA PRO A 17 -81.86 24.60 -73.00
C PRO A 17 -83.13 23.80 -72.61
N ASP A 18 -84.10 24.42 -71.93
CA ASP A 18 -85.44 24.55 -72.52
C ASP A 18 -86.23 25.65 -71.80
N GLN A 19 -86.50 26.72 -72.54
CA GLN A 19 -87.32 27.86 -72.14
C GLN A 19 -88.47 27.91 -73.14
N GLY A 20 -89.46 27.05 -72.90
CA GLY A 20 -90.72 27.06 -73.61
C GLY A 20 -91.81 27.61 -72.72
N ARG A 21 -92.24 28.83 -73.05
CA ARG A 21 -93.50 29.51 -72.71
C ARG A 21 -93.37 30.79 -71.87
N TYR A 22 -94.05 31.80 -72.41
CA TYR A 22 -94.52 33.07 -71.87
C TYR A 22 -93.42 34.08 -71.46
N GLU A 23 -92.57 34.53 -72.39
CA GLU A 23 -92.88 35.73 -73.20
C GLU A 23 -94.38 35.94 -73.49
N GLU A 24 -95.06 36.57 -72.55
CA GLU A 24 -96.14 37.48 -72.92
C GLU A 24 -95.72 38.89 -72.47
N LEU A 25 -95.40 39.70 -73.48
CA LEU A 25 -95.73 41.12 -73.51
C LEU A 25 -94.80 42.05 -72.74
N LEU A 26 -93.58 42.16 -73.25
CA LEU A 26 -92.97 43.46 -73.53
C LEU A 26 -93.84 44.23 -74.53
N THR A 27 -94.50 45.30 -74.10
CA THR A 27 -95.01 46.50 -74.83
C THR A 27 -96.11 47.10 -73.93
N GLN A 28 -96.17 48.39 -73.61
CA GLN A 28 -96.14 49.51 -74.51
C GLN A 28 -96.13 50.81 -73.69
N GLU A 29 -95.58 51.83 -74.32
CA GLU A 29 -95.48 53.22 -73.92
C GLU A 29 -96.83 53.90 -73.58
N THR A 30 -96.71 54.93 -72.74
CA THR A 30 -97.39 56.23 -72.72
C THR A 30 -98.68 56.47 -73.56
N THR A 31 -99.61 57.23 -72.93
CA THR A 31 -100.69 58.11 -73.49
C THR A 31 -102.13 57.50 -73.56
N PRO A 32 -103.25 58.28 -73.65
CA PRO A 32 -104.02 58.89 -72.55
C PRO A 32 -105.59 58.78 -72.62
N GLN A 33 -106.30 59.04 -71.48
CA GLN A 33 -107.67 59.64 -71.26
C GLN A 33 -108.92 59.18 -72.08
N PRO A 34 -110.20 59.51 -71.71
CA PRO A 34 -110.70 60.47 -70.68
C PRO A 34 -111.90 60.04 -69.77
N ARG A 35 -112.10 60.89 -68.74
CA ARG A 35 -113.35 61.39 -68.09
C ARG A 35 -114.41 60.42 -67.53
N ASN A 36 -114.51 60.40 -66.19
CA ASN A 36 -115.75 60.75 -65.46
C ASN A 36 -115.42 61.15 -64.00
N ASP A 37 -115.50 62.46 -63.74
CA ASP A 37 -116.22 63.16 -62.66
C ASP A 37 -116.09 62.66 -61.20
N GLN A 38 -115.23 63.38 -60.46
CA GLN A 38 -115.13 63.72 -59.00
C GLN A 38 -116.19 63.26 -57.97
N PRO A 39 -115.91 63.29 -56.63
CA PRO A 39 -114.75 63.91 -55.94
C PRO A 39 -113.96 63.02 -54.94
N LEU A 40 -112.83 63.60 -54.51
CA LEU A 40 -111.79 63.13 -53.58
C LEU A 40 -112.25 62.88 -52.12
N GLN A 41 -111.57 61.96 -51.41
CA GLN A 41 -110.76 62.26 -50.21
C GLN A 41 -110.03 61.02 -49.67
N GLY A 42 -108.81 61.23 -49.14
CA GLY A 42 -107.77 60.20 -48.98
C GLY A 42 -107.75 59.42 -47.67
N HIS A 43 -107.21 58.21 -47.72
CA HIS A 43 -106.48 57.46 -46.69
C HIS A 43 -106.40 55.99 -47.10
N GLU A 44 -105.31 55.47 -47.67
CA GLU A 44 -105.05 54.00 -47.65
C GLU A 44 -103.54 53.69 -47.76
N TRP A 45 -102.83 53.71 -46.63
CA TRP A 45 -101.65 52.85 -46.49
C TRP A 45 -102.13 51.40 -46.54
N SER A 46 -101.56 50.66 -47.49
CA SER A 46 -101.82 49.28 -47.89
C SER A 46 -102.34 48.34 -46.78
N TYR A 47 -103.60 47.93 -46.97
CA TYR A 47 -104.33 46.89 -46.24
C TYR A 47 -103.54 45.58 -46.06
N ALA A 48 -102.58 45.26 -46.94
CA ALA A 48 -101.84 44.00 -46.92
C ALA A 48 -100.91 43.83 -45.69
N THR A 49 -100.45 44.93 -45.07
CA THR A 49 -99.67 44.84 -43.82
C THR A 49 -100.53 45.02 -42.57
N LYS A 50 -101.73 45.60 -42.69
CA LYS A 50 -102.71 45.68 -41.60
C LYS A 50 -103.47 44.37 -41.43
N GLU A 51 -103.86 43.71 -42.52
CA GLU A 51 -104.64 42.46 -42.46
C GLU A 51 -103.80 41.24 -42.05
N LEU A 52 -102.50 41.22 -42.34
CA LEU A 52 -101.56 40.22 -41.79
C LEU A 52 -101.16 40.47 -40.33
N LEU A 53 -101.35 41.70 -39.83
CA LEU A 53 -101.09 42.05 -38.42
C LEU A 53 -102.36 41.90 -37.55
N ASP A 54 -103.56 42.08 -38.11
CA ASP A 54 -104.86 41.87 -37.44
C ASP A 54 -105.37 40.40 -37.48
N THR A 55 -104.75 39.52 -38.29
CA THR A 55 -105.08 38.08 -38.34
C THR A 55 -104.11 37.18 -37.58
N LEU A 56 -103.13 37.77 -36.88
CA LEU A 56 -102.23 37.01 -36.00
C LEU A 56 -102.92 36.78 -34.64
N PRO A 57 -103.27 35.53 -34.28
CA PRO A 57 -103.92 35.27 -33.00
C PRO A 57 -103.00 35.76 -31.88
N GLN A 58 -103.46 36.76 -31.12
CA GLN A 58 -102.70 37.55 -30.13
C GLN A 58 -101.96 36.70 -29.07
N VAL A 59 -102.34 35.43 -28.92
CA VAL A 59 -101.72 34.44 -28.05
C VAL A 59 -100.36 33.93 -28.56
N TRP A 60 -100.15 33.83 -29.88
CA TRP A 60 -98.92 33.24 -30.45
C TRP A 60 -97.76 34.24 -30.45
N THR A 61 -98.01 35.51 -30.77
CA THR A 61 -97.02 36.58 -30.67
C THR A 61 -96.60 36.83 -29.23
N ARG A 62 -97.56 36.81 -28.29
CA ARG A 62 -97.26 36.88 -26.85
C ARG A 62 -96.46 35.66 -26.38
N GLY A 63 -96.81 34.46 -26.83
CA GLY A 63 -96.07 33.23 -26.53
C GLY A 63 -94.63 33.27 -27.00
N LEU A 64 -94.39 33.72 -28.25
CA LEU A 64 -93.04 33.87 -28.80
C LEU A 64 -92.23 34.92 -28.05
N LEU A 65 -92.84 36.04 -27.67
CA LEU A 65 -92.18 37.11 -26.93
C LEU A 65 -91.79 36.66 -25.51
N TYR A 66 -92.68 35.97 -24.79
CA TYR A 66 -92.34 35.38 -23.49
C TYR A 66 -91.29 34.27 -23.60
N PHE A 67 -91.35 33.43 -24.64
CA PHE A 67 -90.34 32.41 -24.89
C PHE A 67 -88.95 33.02 -25.11
N LEU A 68 -88.84 34.07 -25.93
CA LEU A 68 -87.59 34.78 -26.16
C LEU A 68 -87.07 35.41 -24.87
N MET A 69 -87.95 36.04 -24.09
CA MET A 69 -87.59 36.69 -22.83
C MET A 69 -87.12 35.69 -21.77
N VAL A 70 -87.73 34.50 -21.71
CA VAL A 70 -87.29 33.38 -20.87
C VAL A 70 -85.98 32.78 -21.36
N PHE A 71 -85.82 32.58 -22.67
CA PHE A 71 -84.59 32.04 -23.25
C PHE A 71 -83.38 32.93 -22.96
N ILE A 72 -83.53 34.24 -23.15
CA ILE A 72 -82.49 35.23 -22.81
C ILE A 72 -82.26 35.24 -21.29
N GLY A 73 -83.34 35.18 -20.50
CA GLY A 73 -83.28 35.11 -19.04
C GLY A 73 -82.55 33.87 -18.50
N ILE A 74 -82.47 32.77 -19.25
CA ILE A 74 -81.75 31.55 -18.89
C ILE A 74 -80.33 31.53 -19.47
N ALA A 75 -80.18 31.93 -20.74
CA ALA A 75 -78.91 31.88 -21.45
C ALA A 75 -77.86 32.84 -20.87
N LEU A 76 -78.28 34.03 -20.42
CA LEU A 76 -77.35 35.02 -19.85
C LEU A 76 -76.73 34.55 -18.51
N PRO A 77 -77.52 34.12 -17.50
CA PRO A 77 -76.94 33.53 -16.29
C PRO A 77 -76.08 32.33 -16.63
N TRP A 78 -76.53 31.43 -17.52
CA TRP A 78 -75.75 30.24 -17.87
C TRP A 78 -74.39 30.60 -18.47
N ALA A 79 -74.32 31.54 -19.41
CA ALA A 79 -73.05 31.96 -20.01
C ALA A 79 -72.07 32.60 -18.99
N ILE A 80 -72.59 33.29 -17.98
CA ILE A 80 -71.77 33.88 -16.90
C ILE A 80 -71.20 32.80 -15.98
N PHE A 81 -71.98 31.74 -15.69
CA PHE A 81 -71.53 30.64 -14.83
C PHE A 81 -70.77 29.53 -15.57
N ALA A 82 -70.78 29.52 -16.90
CA ALA A 82 -70.06 28.55 -17.70
C ALA A 82 -68.55 28.83 -17.65
N GLN A 83 -67.86 28.16 -16.74
CA GLN A 83 -66.39 28.13 -16.73
C GLN A 83 -65.92 27.12 -17.78
N VAL A 84 -65.03 27.57 -18.66
CA VAL A 84 -64.34 26.73 -19.64
C VAL A 84 -63.01 26.34 -19.05
N ASP A 85 -62.85 25.06 -18.68
CA ASP A 85 -61.59 24.53 -18.18
C ASP A 85 -60.56 24.45 -19.31
N GLU A 86 -59.66 25.42 -19.36
CA GLU A 86 -58.55 25.42 -20.31
C GLU A 86 -57.40 24.55 -19.77
N THR A 87 -57.32 23.31 -20.26
CA THR A 87 -56.22 22.40 -19.92
C THR A 87 -55.04 22.58 -20.86
N GLY A 88 -54.09 23.44 -20.46
CA GLY A 88 -52.81 23.62 -21.15
C GLY A 88 -51.81 22.51 -20.80
N LYS A 89 -51.37 21.73 -21.79
CA LYS A 89 -50.25 20.79 -21.61
C LYS A 89 -48.92 21.51 -21.80
N ALA A 90 -48.22 21.81 -20.70
CA ALA A 90 -46.85 22.33 -20.75
C ALA A 90 -45.84 21.18 -20.71
N ARG A 91 -44.90 21.14 -21.67
CA ARG A 91 -43.82 20.16 -21.70
C ARG A 91 -42.59 20.74 -21.00
N GLY A 92 -42.42 20.43 -19.73
CA GLY A 92 -41.20 20.75 -18.98
C GLY A 92 -40.08 19.75 -19.27
N ARG A 93 -38.83 20.21 -19.23
CA ARG A 93 -37.63 19.35 -19.19
C ARG A 93 -36.92 19.60 -17.87
N LEU A 94 -36.51 18.52 -17.21
CA LEU A 94 -35.66 18.60 -16.02
C LEU A 94 -34.21 18.71 -16.49
N GLU A 95 -33.60 19.85 -16.24
CA GLU A 95 -32.17 20.06 -16.46
C GLU A 95 -31.49 20.19 -15.09
N PRO A 96 -30.34 19.53 -14.87
CA PRO A 96 -29.62 19.64 -13.62
C PRO A 96 -29.17 21.09 -13.42
N THR A 97 -29.47 21.66 -12.26
CA THR A 97 -29.17 23.06 -11.92
C THR A 97 -27.67 23.32 -11.67
N GLY A 98 -26.82 22.29 -11.73
CA GLY A 98 -25.40 22.35 -11.43
C GLY A 98 -24.55 21.49 -12.38
N GLU A 99 -23.24 21.48 -12.15
CA GLU A 99 -22.28 20.75 -12.96
C GLU A 99 -22.39 19.23 -12.74
N THR A 100 -22.55 18.48 -13.83
CA THR A 100 -22.54 17.02 -13.78
C THR A 100 -21.10 16.51 -13.83
N ILE A 101 -20.66 15.83 -12.77
CA ILE A 101 -19.32 15.23 -12.71
C ILE A 101 -19.40 13.80 -13.24
N LYS A 102 -18.57 13.47 -14.23
CA LYS A 102 -18.38 12.08 -14.67
C LYS A 102 -17.42 11.39 -13.71
N LEU A 103 -17.82 10.22 -13.22
CA LEU A 103 -16.97 9.38 -12.37
C LEU A 103 -16.30 8.33 -13.25
N ASP A 104 -14.97 8.45 -13.40
CA ASP A 104 -14.15 7.48 -14.11
C ASP A 104 -13.53 6.49 -13.12
N ALA A 105 -13.29 5.26 -13.59
CA ALA A 105 -12.64 4.24 -12.80
C ALA A 105 -11.13 4.54 -12.68
N PRO A 106 -10.54 4.49 -11.47
CA PRO A 106 -9.11 4.77 -11.28
C PRO A 106 -8.20 3.66 -11.84
N VAL A 107 -8.72 2.44 -11.98
CA VAL A 107 -8.02 1.27 -12.52
C VAL A 107 -8.95 0.50 -13.43
N ALA A 108 -8.39 -0.12 -14.47
CA ALA A 108 -9.13 -1.04 -15.32
C ALA A 108 -9.44 -2.33 -14.54
N GLY A 109 -10.70 -2.77 -14.59
CA GLY A 109 -11.17 -3.95 -13.89
C GLY A 109 -12.57 -4.35 -14.30
N THR A 110 -12.98 -5.55 -13.90
CA THR A 110 -14.34 -6.04 -14.10
C THR A 110 -15.25 -5.47 -13.02
N VAL A 111 -16.45 -5.06 -13.39
CA VAL A 111 -17.45 -4.62 -12.41
C VAL A 111 -17.91 -5.82 -11.58
N ALA A 112 -17.56 -5.82 -10.30
CA ALA A 112 -17.96 -6.86 -9.36
C ALA A 112 -19.36 -6.60 -8.80
N ALA A 113 -19.65 -5.34 -8.44
CA ALA A 113 -20.96 -4.96 -7.94
C ALA A 113 -21.26 -3.48 -8.22
N ILE A 114 -22.49 -3.19 -8.58
CA ILE A 114 -23.04 -1.82 -8.64
C ILE A 114 -23.97 -1.66 -7.43
N LYS A 115 -23.67 -0.71 -6.56
CA LYS A 115 -24.34 -0.53 -5.26
C LYS A 115 -25.43 0.55 -5.26
N VAL A 116 -25.67 1.18 -6.40
CA VAL A 116 -26.63 2.29 -6.55
C VAL A 116 -27.48 2.14 -7.82
N LYS A 117 -28.63 2.80 -7.82
CA LYS A 117 -29.56 2.84 -8.96
C LYS A 117 -29.71 4.26 -9.51
N GLU A 118 -30.21 4.36 -10.74
CA GLU A 118 -30.48 5.66 -11.36
C GLU A 118 -31.52 6.45 -10.54
N GLY A 119 -31.23 7.73 -10.29
CA GLY A 119 -32.06 8.62 -9.48
C GLY A 119 -31.89 8.47 -7.96
N GLU A 120 -31.02 7.57 -7.50
CA GLU A 120 -30.73 7.39 -6.07
C GLU A 120 -29.89 8.56 -5.52
N LEU A 121 -30.28 9.06 -4.34
CA LEU A 121 -29.52 10.08 -3.61
C LEU A 121 -28.32 9.44 -2.91
N VAL A 122 -27.11 9.94 -3.20
CA VAL A 122 -25.86 9.40 -2.64
C VAL A 122 -25.15 10.44 -1.76
N THR A 123 -24.39 9.96 -0.79
CA THR A 123 -23.60 10.80 0.14
C THR A 123 -22.10 10.71 -0.17
N ALA A 124 -21.34 11.71 0.27
CA ALA A 124 -19.89 11.72 0.07
C ALA A 124 -19.22 10.53 0.80
N GLY A 125 -18.38 9.79 0.08
CA GLY A 125 -17.70 8.59 0.59
C GLY A 125 -18.51 7.29 0.46
N GLN A 126 -19.75 7.35 -0.05
CA GLN A 126 -20.54 6.15 -0.32
C GLN A 126 -19.94 5.34 -1.47
N THR A 127 -19.75 4.04 -1.27
CA THR A 127 -19.32 3.13 -2.34
C THR A 127 -20.43 2.97 -3.37
N LEU A 128 -20.15 3.38 -4.60
CA LEU A 128 -21.10 3.29 -5.72
C LEU A 128 -20.86 2.04 -6.59
N LEU A 129 -19.59 1.68 -6.75
CA LEU A 129 -19.11 0.64 -7.66
C LEU A 129 -17.96 -0.13 -6.99
N GLU A 130 -17.98 -1.45 -7.10
CA GLU A 130 -16.85 -2.32 -6.76
C GLU A 130 -16.25 -2.89 -8.03
N LEU A 131 -14.94 -2.77 -8.15
CA LEU A 131 -14.17 -3.25 -9.29
C LEU A 131 -13.23 -4.35 -8.81
N GLU A 132 -13.20 -5.45 -9.54
CA GLU A 132 -12.21 -6.50 -9.36
C GLU A 132 -11.18 -6.40 -10.48
N SER A 133 -9.92 -6.20 -10.11
CA SER A 133 -8.81 -6.10 -11.06
C SER A 133 -7.76 -7.14 -10.73
N GLU A 134 -7.60 -8.12 -11.62
CA GLU A 134 -6.55 -9.14 -11.52
C GLU A 134 -5.15 -8.53 -11.56
N LEU A 135 -4.97 -7.43 -12.30
CA LEU A 135 -3.70 -6.71 -12.36
C LEU A 135 -3.31 -6.15 -10.99
N VAL A 136 -4.25 -5.48 -10.31
CA VAL A 136 -4.01 -4.88 -8.98
C VAL A 136 -3.77 -5.96 -7.94
N SER A 137 -4.53 -7.06 -7.96
CA SER A 137 -4.33 -8.16 -7.01
C SER A 137 -2.99 -8.88 -7.23
N THR A 138 -2.59 -9.06 -8.49
CA THR A 138 -1.29 -9.65 -8.84
C THR A 138 -0.14 -8.75 -8.43
N GLU A 139 -0.24 -7.44 -8.67
CA GLU A 139 0.79 -6.47 -8.27
C GLU A 139 0.95 -6.42 -6.74
N LEU A 140 -0.16 -6.41 -6.00
CA LEU A 140 -0.14 -6.53 -4.54
C LEU A 140 0.52 -7.82 -4.06
N GLN A 141 0.17 -8.96 -4.67
CA GLN A 141 0.80 -10.25 -4.34
C GLN A 141 2.30 -10.26 -4.66
N GLN A 142 2.71 -9.66 -5.77
CA GLN A 142 4.12 -9.56 -6.15
C GLN A 142 4.90 -8.70 -5.16
N GLU A 143 4.38 -7.54 -4.77
CA GLU A 143 5.07 -6.71 -3.79
C GLU A 143 5.05 -7.33 -2.39
N GLN A 144 3.99 -8.04 -2.01
CA GLN A 144 3.98 -8.75 -0.74
C GLN A 144 5.01 -9.88 -0.71
N LYS A 145 5.15 -10.64 -1.80
CA LYS A 145 6.22 -11.65 -1.95
C LYS A 145 7.62 -11.03 -1.94
N LYS A 146 7.79 -9.86 -2.56
CA LYS A 146 9.06 -9.14 -2.56
C LYS A 146 9.41 -8.65 -1.16
N LEU A 147 8.44 -8.13 -0.41
CA LEU A 147 8.61 -7.73 0.99
C LEU A 147 9.01 -8.93 1.86
N GLU A 148 8.32 -10.07 1.72
CA GLU A 148 8.64 -11.30 2.43
C GLU A 148 10.07 -11.78 2.09
N GLY A 149 10.44 -11.76 0.81
CA GLY A 149 11.79 -12.11 0.35
C GLY A 149 12.87 -11.19 0.96
N GLN A 150 12.60 -9.89 1.06
CA GLN A 150 13.51 -8.93 1.69
C GLN A 150 13.64 -9.17 3.21
N GLN A 151 12.53 -9.44 3.90
CA GLN A 151 12.55 -9.77 5.33
C GLN A 151 13.35 -11.05 5.61
N ASN A 152 13.16 -12.09 4.79
CA ASN A 152 13.93 -13.32 4.91
C ASN A 152 15.43 -13.07 4.68
N ARG A 153 15.79 -12.23 3.72
CA ARG A 153 17.18 -11.86 3.47
C ARG A 153 17.80 -11.08 4.64
N LEU A 154 17.05 -10.18 5.27
CA LEU A 154 17.49 -9.48 6.48
C LEU A 154 17.72 -10.45 7.63
N ASN A 155 16.80 -11.40 7.86
CA ASN A 155 16.96 -12.41 8.90
C ASN A 155 18.19 -13.29 8.67
N GLN A 156 18.42 -13.73 7.41
CA GLN A 156 19.62 -14.49 7.06
C GLN A 156 20.90 -13.69 7.28
N LEU A 157 20.90 -12.41 6.95
CA LEU A 157 22.05 -11.54 7.14
C LEU A 157 22.36 -11.33 8.63
N GLU A 158 21.34 -11.16 9.47
CA GLU A 158 21.52 -11.02 10.92
C GLU A 158 22.07 -12.31 11.55
N VAL A 159 21.59 -13.49 11.11
CA VAL A 159 22.14 -14.78 11.54
C VAL A 159 23.61 -14.91 11.12
N LEU A 160 23.94 -14.59 9.86
CA LEU A 160 25.32 -14.66 9.36
C LEU A 160 26.26 -13.71 10.12
N LYS A 161 25.81 -12.48 10.38
CA LYS A 161 26.54 -11.50 11.19
C LYS A 161 26.82 -12.03 12.59
N ASN A 162 25.83 -12.62 13.26
CA ASN A 162 25.99 -13.20 14.59
C ASN A 162 26.98 -14.38 14.60
N GLN A 163 26.90 -15.26 13.59
CA GLN A 163 27.86 -16.35 13.42
C GLN A 163 29.28 -15.83 13.19
N LEU A 164 29.44 -14.79 12.37
CA LEU A 164 30.75 -14.19 12.12
C LEU A 164 31.35 -13.55 13.38
N ILE A 165 30.54 -12.82 14.15
CA ILE A 165 30.98 -12.23 15.43
C ILE A 165 31.42 -13.34 16.40
N LEU A 166 30.66 -14.43 16.49
CA LEU A 166 31.01 -15.56 17.34
C LEU A 166 32.32 -16.22 16.87
N ALA A 167 32.48 -16.45 15.57
CA ALA A 167 33.68 -17.04 15.00
C ALA A 167 34.92 -16.15 15.26
N LEU A 168 34.79 -14.84 15.07
CA LEU A 168 35.87 -13.88 15.34
C LEU A 168 36.27 -13.86 16.82
N ARG A 169 35.30 -13.79 17.74
CA ARG A 169 35.58 -13.84 19.18
C ARG A 169 36.23 -15.16 19.60
N THR A 170 35.74 -16.26 19.07
CA THR A 170 36.32 -17.58 19.34
C THR A 170 37.75 -17.66 18.83
N GLN A 171 38.02 -17.13 17.62
CA GLN A 171 39.36 -17.09 17.06
C GLN A 171 40.30 -16.20 17.88
N GLU A 172 39.85 -15.03 18.31
CA GLU A 172 40.62 -14.14 19.19
C GLU A 172 40.97 -14.83 20.51
N GLN A 173 39.99 -15.49 21.15
CA GLN A 173 40.21 -16.26 22.37
C GLN A 173 41.19 -17.42 22.15
N GLN A 174 41.08 -18.15 21.04
CA GLN A 174 42.02 -19.22 20.70
C GLN A 174 43.44 -18.67 20.46
N ASN A 175 43.57 -17.55 19.75
CA ASN A 175 44.86 -16.91 19.52
C ASN A 175 45.50 -16.45 20.84
N GLN A 176 44.73 -15.83 21.74
CA GLN A 176 45.19 -15.43 23.07
C GLN A 176 45.58 -16.65 23.92
N ALA A 177 44.78 -17.71 23.91
CA ALA A 177 45.10 -18.94 24.63
C ALA A 177 46.39 -19.59 24.11
N GLN A 178 46.57 -19.65 22.79
CA GLN A 178 47.80 -20.16 22.17
C GLN A 178 49.02 -19.28 22.49
N GLU A 179 48.85 -17.97 22.56
CA GLU A 179 49.93 -17.06 22.94
C GLU A 179 50.35 -17.29 24.40
N LEU A 180 49.38 -17.37 25.32
CA LEU A 180 49.63 -17.67 26.73
C LEU A 180 50.26 -19.05 26.92
N GLU A 181 49.81 -20.06 26.17
CA GLU A 181 50.39 -21.40 26.20
C GLU A 181 51.86 -21.36 25.75
N LYS A 182 52.17 -20.68 24.64
CA LYS A 182 53.55 -20.50 24.18
C LYS A 182 54.40 -19.75 25.19
N GLN A 183 53.86 -18.70 25.81
CA GLN A 183 54.55 -17.97 26.87
C GLN A 183 54.85 -18.88 28.07
N ALA A 184 53.89 -19.69 28.51
CA ALA A 184 54.09 -20.67 29.57
C ALA A 184 55.14 -21.73 29.20
N GLN A 185 55.13 -22.23 27.96
CA GLN A 185 56.15 -23.17 27.47
C GLN A 185 57.55 -22.55 27.45
N VAL A 186 57.67 -21.29 27.01
CA VAL A 186 58.95 -20.55 27.04
C VAL A 186 59.43 -20.37 28.48
N GLU A 187 58.53 -20.00 29.38
CA GLU A 187 58.86 -19.81 30.80
C GLU A 187 59.28 -21.12 31.46
N GLN A 188 58.57 -22.22 31.19
CA GLN A 188 58.94 -23.55 31.65
C GLN A 188 60.31 -23.98 31.09
N ALA A 189 60.59 -23.72 29.80
CA ALA A 189 61.89 -24.01 29.20
C ALA A 189 63.02 -23.20 29.84
N ARG A 190 62.77 -21.93 30.19
CA ARG A 190 63.72 -21.09 30.94
C ARG A 190 63.98 -21.64 32.33
N GLN A 191 62.93 -21.98 33.09
CA GLN A 191 63.06 -22.56 34.42
C GLN A 191 63.83 -23.89 34.39
N ASN A 192 63.55 -24.76 33.41
CA ASN A 192 64.29 -26.00 33.22
C ASN A 192 65.77 -25.73 32.92
N LEU A 193 66.07 -24.75 32.06
CA LEU A 193 67.45 -24.37 31.75
C LEU A 193 68.19 -23.85 32.99
N GLU A 194 67.53 -23.03 33.81
CA GLU A 194 68.09 -22.54 35.07
C GLU A 194 68.35 -23.67 36.06
N ALA A 195 67.40 -24.60 36.21
CA ALA A 195 67.57 -25.79 37.04
C ALA A 195 68.74 -26.66 36.57
N PHE A 196 68.90 -26.87 35.25
CA PHE A 196 70.05 -27.60 34.71
C PHE A 196 71.37 -26.89 34.97
N LYS A 197 71.43 -25.57 34.79
CA LYS A 197 72.64 -24.77 35.11
C LYS A 197 72.99 -24.88 36.58
N PHE A 198 72.00 -24.77 37.46
CA PHE A 198 72.20 -24.89 38.90
C PHE A 198 72.72 -26.28 39.27
N ALA A 199 72.06 -27.34 38.80
CA ALA A 199 72.48 -28.72 39.04
C ALA A 199 73.91 -28.99 38.53
N TYR A 200 74.24 -28.50 37.33
CA TYR A 200 75.59 -28.60 36.78
C TYR A 200 76.63 -27.87 37.64
N SER A 201 76.31 -26.66 38.11
CA SER A 201 77.22 -25.89 38.98
C SER A 201 77.46 -26.59 40.32
N LEU A 202 76.40 -27.18 40.89
CA LEU A 202 76.49 -27.94 42.14
C LEU A 202 77.35 -29.20 41.96
N GLN A 203 77.13 -29.95 40.88
CA GLN A 203 77.93 -31.13 40.58
C GLN A 203 79.41 -30.80 40.39
N LYS A 204 79.72 -29.66 39.74
CA LYS A 204 81.09 -29.17 39.60
C LYS A 204 81.71 -28.87 40.96
N GLU A 205 81.00 -28.17 41.83
CA GLU A 205 81.48 -27.81 43.17
C GLU A 205 81.71 -29.06 44.04
N GLU A 206 80.79 -30.02 43.98
CA GLU A 206 80.93 -31.30 44.66
C GLU A 206 82.19 -32.06 44.20
N LEU A 207 82.42 -32.13 42.88
CA LEU A 207 83.59 -32.79 42.32
C LEU A 207 84.89 -32.10 42.76
N LEU A 208 84.92 -30.77 42.81
CA LEU A 208 86.06 -30.01 43.32
C LEU A 208 86.32 -30.31 44.80
N ALA A 209 85.28 -30.36 45.63
CA ALA A 209 85.41 -30.72 47.04
C ALA A 209 85.93 -32.15 47.23
N GLN A 210 85.48 -33.11 46.41
CA GLN A 210 86.02 -34.48 46.42
C GLN A 210 87.49 -34.54 46.02
N ILE A 211 87.91 -33.75 45.02
CA ILE A 211 89.32 -33.63 44.62
C ILE A 211 90.15 -33.08 45.78
N ASP A 212 89.68 -32.01 46.44
CA ASP A 212 90.38 -31.42 47.58
C ASP A 212 90.48 -32.39 48.76
N GLN A 213 89.41 -33.13 49.06
CA GLN A 213 89.42 -34.18 50.08
C GLN A 213 90.43 -35.28 49.74
N ALA A 214 90.44 -35.77 48.49
CA ALA A 214 91.40 -36.78 48.04
C ALA A 214 92.84 -36.27 48.15
N ARG A 215 93.08 -35.01 47.80
CA ARG A 215 94.39 -34.37 47.93
C ARG A 215 94.84 -34.29 49.38
N GLN A 216 93.97 -33.84 50.28
CA GLN A 216 94.26 -33.80 51.72
C GLN A 216 94.54 -35.19 52.27
N ALA A 217 93.80 -36.21 51.83
CA ALA A 217 94.05 -37.60 52.22
C ALA A 217 95.43 -38.09 51.74
N ILE A 218 95.82 -37.79 50.50
CA ILE A 218 97.15 -38.12 49.97
C ILE A 218 98.25 -37.43 50.79
N GLU A 219 98.12 -36.12 51.05
CA GLU A 219 99.11 -35.39 51.86
C GLU A 219 99.22 -35.97 53.28
N SER A 220 98.10 -36.27 53.93
CA SER A 220 98.11 -36.90 55.26
C SER A 220 98.74 -38.30 55.25
N SER A 221 98.48 -39.09 54.21
CA SER A 221 99.07 -40.43 54.02
C SER A 221 100.58 -40.33 53.79
N LYS A 222 101.03 -39.34 53.02
CA LYS A 222 102.45 -39.06 52.80
C LYS A 222 103.15 -38.68 54.11
N VAL A 223 102.55 -37.79 54.90
CA VAL A 223 103.09 -37.41 56.23
C VAL A 223 103.14 -38.62 57.16
N ALA A 224 102.11 -39.46 57.17
CA ALA A 224 102.08 -40.69 57.96
C ALA A 224 103.18 -41.67 57.51
N TYR A 225 103.36 -41.83 56.20
CA TYR A 225 104.44 -42.64 55.63
C TYR A 225 105.82 -42.13 56.04
N GLU A 226 106.08 -40.82 55.88
CA GLU A 226 107.34 -40.19 56.31
C GLU A 226 107.59 -40.43 57.81
N LEU A 227 106.56 -40.27 58.65
CA LEU A 227 106.67 -40.55 60.08
C LEU A 227 107.01 -42.02 60.38
N GLU A 228 106.37 -42.98 59.70
CA GLU A 228 106.66 -44.40 59.87
C GLU A 228 108.07 -44.77 59.37
N THR A 229 108.55 -44.15 58.30
CA THR A 229 109.94 -44.34 57.85
C THR A 229 110.95 -43.85 58.89
N ILE A 230 110.71 -42.68 59.51
CA ILE A 230 111.54 -42.15 60.60
C ILE A 230 111.51 -43.09 61.82
N ARG A 231 110.33 -43.64 62.15
CA ARG A 231 110.19 -44.60 63.26
C ARG A 231 110.97 -45.88 63.00
N LEU A 232 110.90 -46.41 61.78
CA LEU A 232 111.66 -47.59 61.37
C LEU A 232 113.17 -47.34 61.43
N GLU A 233 113.64 -46.21 60.91
CA GLU A 233 115.06 -45.82 60.98
C GLU A 233 115.54 -45.72 62.44
N SER A 234 114.78 -45.03 63.29
CA SER A 234 115.09 -44.93 64.72
C SER A 234 115.07 -46.30 65.42
N ALA A 235 114.15 -47.19 65.06
CA ALA A 235 114.11 -48.55 65.60
C ALA A 235 115.34 -49.36 65.17
N GLN A 236 115.71 -49.30 63.89
CA GLN A 236 116.93 -49.93 63.36
C GLN A 236 118.19 -49.42 64.07
N GLU A 237 118.28 -48.13 64.39
CA GLU A 237 119.38 -47.56 65.15
C GLU A 237 119.42 -48.04 66.62
N LYS A 238 118.24 -48.27 67.23
CA LYS A 238 118.13 -48.75 68.62
C LYS A 238 118.53 -50.21 68.76
N ILE A 239 118.19 -51.08 67.82
CA ILE A 239 118.50 -52.53 67.87
C ILE A 239 119.95 -52.84 68.27
N PRO A 240 121.01 -52.32 67.61
CA PRO A 240 122.39 -52.62 67.97
C PRO A 240 122.77 -52.08 69.37
N ARG A 241 122.22 -50.92 69.77
CA ARG A 241 122.44 -50.35 71.11
C ARG A 241 121.85 -51.26 72.19
N TYR A 242 120.62 -51.73 72.00
CA TYR A 242 119.93 -52.65 72.92
C TYR A 242 120.59 -54.03 72.92
N GLN A 243 121.05 -54.51 71.77
CA GLN A 243 121.81 -55.75 71.65
C GLN A 243 123.14 -55.69 72.43
N ASN A 244 123.87 -54.58 72.37
CA ASN A 244 125.09 -54.37 73.15
C ASN A 244 124.78 -54.30 74.65
N ALA A 245 123.77 -53.52 75.06
CA ALA A 245 123.36 -53.42 76.46
C ALA A 245 122.88 -54.77 77.06
N TYR A 246 122.25 -55.63 76.26
CA TYR A 246 121.89 -57.00 76.68
C TYR A 246 123.13 -57.89 76.84
N LYS A 247 124.08 -57.84 75.90
CA LYS A 247 125.37 -58.57 76.00
C LYS A 247 126.18 -58.16 77.23
N GLU A 248 126.11 -56.89 77.61
CA GLU A 248 126.76 -56.33 78.81
C GLU A 248 126.00 -56.63 80.12
N GLY A 249 124.84 -57.31 80.06
CA GLY A 249 124.06 -57.71 81.23
C GLY A 249 123.22 -56.60 81.87
N VAL A 250 123.17 -55.42 81.26
CA VAL A 250 122.47 -54.22 81.78
C VAL A 250 120.97 -54.24 81.46
N LEU A 251 120.55 -55.01 80.44
CA LEU A 251 119.17 -55.10 79.97
C LEU A 251 118.59 -56.52 80.15
N SER A 252 117.33 -56.65 80.58
CA SER A 252 116.65 -57.96 80.71
C SER A 252 116.22 -58.52 79.34
N LYS A 253 116.10 -59.86 79.23
CA LYS A 253 115.69 -60.54 77.99
C LYS A 253 114.32 -60.09 77.48
N GLU A 254 113.36 -59.85 78.39
CA GLU A 254 112.02 -59.35 78.06
C GLU A 254 112.09 -57.99 77.36
N ARG A 255 112.85 -57.04 77.94
CA ARG A 255 113.03 -55.69 77.38
C ARG A 255 113.81 -55.67 76.06
N PHE A 256 114.64 -56.68 75.82
CA PHE A 256 115.33 -56.84 74.54
C PHE A 256 114.38 -57.35 73.44
N LEU A 257 113.48 -58.28 73.77
CA LEU A 257 112.48 -58.81 72.84
C LEU A 257 111.41 -57.79 72.45
N ASP A 258 111.10 -56.81 73.31
CA ASP A 258 110.19 -55.70 73.00
C ASP A 258 110.71 -54.75 71.89
N VAL A 259 112.00 -54.82 71.56
CA VAL A 259 112.68 -53.91 70.61
C VAL A 259 113.07 -54.63 69.30
N GLN A 260 112.85 -55.94 69.22
CA GLN A 260 113.10 -56.78 68.04
C GLN A 260 111.86 -56.90 67.16
#